data_AF-A0A0P7ZUF7-F1
#
_entry.id   AF-A0A0P7ZUF7-F1
#
_cell.length_a   1.000
_cell.length_b   1.000
_cell.length_c   1.000
_cell.angle_alpha   90.00
_cell.angle_beta   90.00
_cell.angle_gamma   90.00
#
_symmetry.space_group_name_H-M   'P 1'
#
loop_
_entity.id
_entity.type
_entity.pdbx_description
1 polymer ?
#
loop_
_entity_poly.entity_id
_entity_poly.type
_entity_poly.pdbx_seq_one_letter_code
_entity_poly.pdbx_strand_id
1 'polypeptide(L)' 'MEAQNIRIRLKAFDHRVLDQATGEIADTARRTGALIRGPIPLPTRIEKFTVNRGPHIDKKSREQFEVRTYK' A
#
# COMPACT_ATOMS: atom_id res chain seq x y z
N MET A 1 1.84 -13.16 -31.58
CA MET A 1 1.04 -12.89 -30.37
C MET A 1 1.30 -11.45 -29.98
N GLU A 2 0.27 -10.61 -29.94
CA GLU A 2 0.43 -9.24 -29.43
C GLU A 2 1.02 -9.28 -28.02
N ALA A 3 2.05 -8.47 -27.77
CA ALA A 3 2.64 -8.35 -26.44
C ALA A 3 1.64 -7.63 -25.53
N GLN A 4 0.82 -8.41 -24.83
CA GLN A 4 -0.12 -7.93 -23.81
C GLN A 4 0.68 -7.40 -22.60
N ASN A 5 0.79 -6.07 -22.50
CA ASN A 5 1.46 -5.42 -21.39
C ASN A 5 0.48 -5.24 -20.21
N ILE A 6 0.59 -6.11 -19.20
CA ILE A 6 -0.22 -6.04 -17.98
C ILE A 6 0.51 -5.21 -16.92
N ARG A 7 -0.18 -4.25 -16.28
CA ARG A 7 0.37 -3.44 -15.19
C ARG A 7 -0.45 -3.61 -13.93
N ILE A 8 0.15 -4.22 -12.91
CA ILE A 8 -0.48 -4.48 -11.62
C ILE A 8 -0.10 -3.36 -10.66
N ARG A 9 -1.07 -2.79 -9.94
CA ARG A 9 -0.84 -1.84 -8.83
C ARG A 9 -1.38 -2.45 -7.55
N LEU A 10 -0.48 -2.83 -6.66
CA LEU A 10 -0.84 -3.34 -5.34
C LEU A 10 -1.02 -2.17 -4.38
N LYS A 11 -1.96 -2.28 -3.44
CA LYS A 11 -2.13 -1.32 -2.35
C LYS A 11 -2.50 -2.07 -1.10
N ALA A 12 -1.88 -1.73 0.02
CA ALA A 12 -2.20 -2.33 1.31
C ALA A 12 -2.05 -1.30 2.44
N PHE A 13 -2.73 -1.56 3.56
CA PHE A 13 -2.54 -0.82 4.80
C PHE A 13 -1.38 -1.37 5.65
N ASP A 14 -1.03 -2.64 5.46
CA ASP A 14 0.14 -3.27 6.07
C ASP A 14 1.18 -3.64 4.99
N HIS A 15 2.40 -3.14 5.17
CA HIS A 15 3.55 -3.45 4.34
C HIS A 15 3.90 -4.95 4.32
N ARG A 16 3.73 -5.69 5.43
CA ARG A 16 4.17 -7.10 5.50
C ARG A 16 3.40 -7.98 4.53
N VAL A 17 2.08 -7.76 4.48
CA VAL A 17 1.18 -8.47 3.56
C VAL A 17 1.47 -8.08 2.12
N LEU A 18 1.78 -6.80 1.88
CA LEU A 18 2.15 -6.31 0.55
C LEU A 18 3.43 -6.96 0.03
N ASP A 19 4.46 -7.03 0.86
CA ASP A 19 5.76 -7.60 0.49
C ASP A 19 5.63 -9.11 0.20
N GLN A 20 4.87 -9.83 1.04
CA GLN A 20 4.58 -11.25 0.83
C GLN A 20 3.86 -11.48 -0.51
N ALA A 21 2.74 -10.76 -0.73
CA ALA A 21 1.96 -10.90 -1.96
C ALA A 21 2.78 -10.51 -3.21
N THR A 22 3.60 -9.47 -3.12
CA THR A 22 4.47 -9.03 -4.21
C THR A 22 5.50 -10.11 -4.55
N GLY A 23 6.09 -10.77 -3.55
CA GLY A 23 7.01 -11.89 -3.74
C GLY A 23 6.34 -13.08 -4.42
N GLU A 24 5.17 -13.50 -3.92
CA GLU A 24 4.40 -14.62 -4.48
C GLU A 24 4.01 -14.38 -5.95
N ILE A 25 3.55 -13.17 -6.28
CA ILE A 25 3.20 -12.78 -7.65
C ILE A 25 4.44 -12.76 -8.55
N ALA A 26 5.55 -12.20 -8.07
CA ALA A 26 6.81 -12.14 -8.84
C ALA A 26 7.36 -13.54 -9.14
N ASP A 27 7.34 -14.44 -8.15
CA ASP A 27 7.82 -15.81 -8.32
C ASP A 27 6.91 -16.63 -9.24
N THR A 28 5.60 -16.37 -9.20
CA THR A 28 4.64 -17.02 -10.10
C THR A 28 4.83 -16.55 -11.54
N ALA A 29 4.99 -15.24 -11.76
CA ALA A 29 5.25 -14.69 -13.09
C ALA A 29 6.61 -15.12 -13.66
N ARG A 30 7.61 -15.36 -12.79
CA ARG A 30 8.91 -15.89 -13.21
C ARG A 30 8.79 -17.35 -13.65
N ARG A 31 8.00 -18.15 -12.93
CA ARG A 31 7.71 -19.55 -13.27
C ARG A 31 6.98 -19.70 -14.60
N THR A 32 6.11 -18.76 -14.97
CA THR A 32 5.40 -18.78 -16.26
C THR A 32 6.24 -18.24 -17.43
N GLY A 33 7.47 -17.77 -17.19
CA GLY A 33 8.36 -17.26 -18.22
C GLY A 33 8.03 -15.85 -18.71
N ALA A 34 7.21 -15.09 -17.97
CA ALA A 34 6.88 -13.72 -18.33
C ALA A 34 8.05 -12.75 -18.04
N LEU A 35 8.23 -11.75 -18.90
CA LEU A 35 9.20 -10.67 -18.67
C LEU A 35 8.69 -9.72 -17.58
N ILE A 36 9.33 -9.72 -16.40
CA ILE A 36 8.93 -8.91 -15.25
C ILE A 36 9.80 -7.66 -15.18
N ARG A 37 9.16 -6.49 -15.05
CA ARG A 37 9.78 -5.32 -14.45
C ARG A 37 9.52 -5.42 -12.95
N GLY A 38 10.59 -5.54 -12.16
CA GLY A 38 10.53 -5.84 -10.72
C GLY A 38 9.62 -4.89 -9.94
N PRO A 39 9.30 -5.20 -8.68
CA PRO A 39 8.42 -4.36 -7.87
C PRO A 39 9.03 -2.97 -7.69
N ILE A 40 8.32 -1.94 -8.14
CA ILE A 40 8.71 -0.53 -8.01
C ILE A 40 7.92 0.04 -6.84
N PRO A 41 8.53 0.19 -5.64
CA PRO A 41 7.83 0.78 -4.51
C PRO A 41 7.55 2.25 -4.80
N LEU A 42 6.31 2.68 -4.55
CA LEU A 42 5.92 4.07 -4.65
C LEU A 42 5.93 4.72 -3.27
N PRO A 43 6.07 6.05 -3.18
CA PRO A 43 5.95 6.75 -1.90
C PRO A 43 4.64 6.41 -1.19
N THR A 44 4.76 6.03 0.09
CA THR A 44 3.62 5.71 0.95
C THR A 44 2.77 6.96 1.16
N ARG A 45 1.46 6.85 0.96
CA ARG A 45 0.54 7.94 1.26
C ARG A 45 0.17 7.88 2.73
N ILE A 46 0.39 8.98 3.44
CA ILE A 46 0.06 9.13 4.86
C ILE A 46 -1.07 10.14 4.97
N GLU A 47 -2.23 9.70 5.41
CA GLU A 47 -3.40 10.55 5.65
C GLU A 47 -3.54 10.76 7.16
N LYS A 48 -3.39 12.00 7.61
CA LYS A 48 -3.39 12.36 9.03
C LYS A 48 -4.72 12.99 9.40
N PHE A 49 -5.31 12.52 10.49
CA PHE A 49 -6.59 12.99 11.00
C PHE A 49 -6.43 13.42 12.45
N THR A 50 -6.94 14.59 12.78
CA THR A 50 -6.95 15.10 14.15
C THR A 50 -8.39 15.14 14.65
N VAL A 51 -8.69 14.43 15.73
CA VAL A 51 -10.03 14.37 16.33
C VAL A 51 -9.97 14.91 17.75
N ASN A 52 -11.03 15.57 18.23
CA ASN A 52 -11.13 15.92 19.65
C ASN A 52 -11.41 14.63 20.45
N ARG A 53 -10.74 14.43 21.60
CA ARG A 53 -10.94 13.24 22.43
C ARG A 53 -12.30 13.20 23.12
N GLY A 54 -12.83 14.37 23.49
CA GLY A 54 -14.11 14.50 24.18
C GLY A 54 -15.18 15.15 23.29
N PRO A 55 -16.47 14.85 23.53
CA PRO A 55 -17.57 15.48 22.80
C PRO A 55 -17.81 16.94 23.21
N HIS A 56 -17.29 17.40 24.37
CA HIS A 56 -17.62 18.71 24.93
C HIS A 56 -16.42 19.46 25.51
N ILE A 57 -16.36 20.78 25.25
CA ILE A 57 -15.47 21.83 25.79
C ILE A 57 -13.96 21.67 25.57
N ASP A 58 -13.37 20.47 25.68
CA ASP A 58 -11.92 20.33 25.67
C ASP A 58 -11.32 20.29 24.24
N LYS A 59 -11.00 21.48 23.71
CA LYS A 59 -10.36 21.63 22.37
C LYS A 59 -8.86 21.38 22.37
N LYS A 60 -8.20 21.36 23.54
CA LYS A 60 -6.75 21.13 23.67
C LYS A 60 -6.44 19.64 23.70
N SER A 61 -7.37 18.83 24.21
CA SER A 61 -7.30 17.37 24.16
C SER A 61 -7.66 16.85 22.76
N ARG A 62 -6.65 16.74 21.90
CA ARG A 62 -6.77 16.15 20.55
C ARG A 62 -6.01 14.84 20.44
N GLU A 63 -6.52 13.95 19.61
CA GLU A 63 -5.91 12.70 19.23
C GLU A 63 -5.51 12.74 17.77
N GLN A 64 -4.37 12.13 17.45
CA GLN A 64 -3.79 12.12 16.12
C GLN A 64 -3.83 10.70 15.59
N PHE A 65 -4.62 10.49 14.55
CA PHE A 65 -4.69 9.23 13.84
C PHE A 65 -4.02 9.38 12.48
N GLU A 66 -3.49 8.28 11.97
CA GLU A 66 -3.04 8.24 10.58
C GLU A 66 -3.42 6.93 9.92
N VAL A 67 -3.74 7.03 8.63
CA VAL A 67 -3.91 5.90 7.74
C VAL A 67 -2.72 5.89 6.78
N ARG A 68 -1.98 4.79 6.77
CA ARG A 68 -0.85 4.58 5.86
C ARG A 68 -1.29 3.67 4.73
N THR A 69 -1.14 4.12 3.49
CA THR A 69 -1.34 3.29 2.30
C THR A 69 -0.01 3.06 1.61
N TYR A 70 0.43 1.81 1.60
CA TYR A 70 1.60 1.32 0.89
C TYR A 70 1.21 0.98 -0.56
N LYS A 71 2.09 1.26 -1.52
CA LYS A 71 1.82 1.18 -2.97
C LYS A 71 3.04 0.75 -3.77
#